data_AF-A0A2G8HVH2-F1
#
_entry.id   AF-A0A2G8HVH2-F1
#
_cell.length_a   1.000
_cell.length_b   1.000
_cell.length_c   1.000
_cell.angle_alpha   90.00
_cell.angle_beta   90.00
_cell.angle_gamma   90.00
#
_symmetry.space_group_name_H-M   'P 1'
#
loop_
_entity.id
_entity.type
_entity.pdbx_description
1 polymer ?
#
loop_
_entity_poly.entity_id
_entity_poly.type
_entity_poly.pdbx_seq_one_letter_code
_entity_poly.pdbx_strand_id
1 'polypeptide(L)'
;MSIRKVLTFASIILATTSISAGEITPREFIDCYKKAVNERIEEIKEDKPEAELCDQMTATEERLLDALYLDAFIINGRYTNFTSASMGNASIQSHYDLIKNEKQKYDISCYESRFHLLKRTDLDLIEEALEKMFNMKLGFKGWSKKVKDLDLSYCK
;
A
#
# COMPACT_ATOMS: atom_id res chain seq x y z
N MET A 1 17.39 2.95 -48.18
CA MET A 1 16.59 2.16 -47.22
C MET A 1 16.54 2.93 -45.90
N SER A 2 15.35 3.36 -45.49
CA SER A 2 15.18 4.39 -44.44
C SER A 2 15.14 3.79 -43.03
N ILE A 3 15.97 4.33 -42.15
CA ILE A 3 16.06 4.06 -40.69
C ILE A 3 14.69 4.17 -39.98
N ARG A 4 13.70 4.80 -40.61
CA ARG A 4 12.34 4.96 -40.08
C ARG A 4 11.51 3.67 -39.96
N LYS A 5 11.97 2.53 -40.50
CA LYS A 5 11.25 1.24 -40.40
C LYS A 5 11.69 0.36 -39.23
N VAL A 6 12.78 0.69 -38.54
CA VAL A 6 13.28 -0.11 -37.40
C VAL A 6 12.65 0.32 -36.07
N LEU A 7 12.18 1.56 -35.97
CA LEU A 7 11.64 2.13 -34.72
C LEU A 7 10.19 1.74 -34.40
N THR A 8 9.45 1.15 -35.34
CA THR A 8 8.03 0.80 -35.12
C THR A 8 7.82 -0.59 -34.52
N PHE A 9 8.84 -1.45 -34.49
CA PHE A 9 8.74 -2.78 -33.90
C PHE A 9 9.11 -2.84 -32.41
N ALA A 10 9.78 -1.83 -31.87
CA ALA A 10 10.08 -1.75 -30.44
C ALA A 10 8.87 -1.33 -29.58
N SER A 11 7.87 -0.68 -30.18
CA SER A 11 6.68 -0.18 -29.47
C SER A 11 5.59 -1.23 -29.24
N ILE A 12 5.70 -2.42 -29.84
CA ILE A 12 4.66 -3.47 -29.76
C ILE A 12 5.02 -4.54 -28.71
N ILE A 13 6.28 -4.65 -28.30
CA ILE A 13 6.70 -5.64 -27.29
C ILE A 13 6.34 -5.20 -25.86
N LEU A 14 6.08 -3.91 -25.62
CA LEU A 14 5.62 -3.39 -24.32
C LEU A 14 4.11 -3.61 -24.06
N ALA A 15 3.37 -4.24 -24.98
CA ALA A 15 1.91 -4.37 -24.89
C ALA A 15 1.40 -5.77 -24.53
N THR A 16 2.24 -6.69 -24.04
CA THR A 16 1.80 -8.07 -23.72
C THR A 16 2.40 -8.70 -22.47
N THR A 17 2.77 -7.93 -21.44
CA THR A 17 2.61 -8.48 -20.09
C THR A 17 1.11 -8.47 -19.83
N SER A 18 0.48 -9.60 -20.13
CA SER A 18 -0.86 -9.90 -19.64
C SER A 18 -0.80 -9.70 -18.14
N ILE A 19 -1.31 -8.56 -17.66
CA ILE A 19 -1.51 -8.29 -16.25
C ILE A 19 -2.59 -9.31 -15.86
N SER A 20 -2.15 -10.52 -15.52
CA SER A 20 -2.89 -11.32 -14.57
C SER A 20 -3.06 -10.39 -13.38
N ALA A 21 -4.29 -9.91 -13.19
CA ALA A 21 -4.79 -9.42 -11.93
C ALA A 21 -4.49 -10.54 -10.93
N GLY A 22 -3.27 -10.53 -10.41
CA GLY A 22 -2.75 -11.62 -9.61
C GLY A 22 -3.47 -11.53 -8.30
N GLU A 23 -3.95 -12.63 -7.79
CA GLU A 23 -4.29 -12.64 -6.38
C GLU A 23 -3.02 -12.31 -5.58
N ILE A 24 -3.15 -11.49 -4.54
CA ILE A 24 -2.08 -11.23 -3.59
C ILE A 24 -2.43 -11.97 -2.29
N THR A 25 -1.53 -12.81 -1.80
CA THR A 25 -1.71 -13.44 -0.50
C THR A 25 -1.63 -12.39 0.61
N PRO A 26 -2.22 -12.64 1.80
CA PRO A 26 -2.08 -11.71 2.92
C PRO A 26 -0.62 -11.41 3.29
N ARG A 27 0.27 -12.39 3.16
CA ARG A 27 1.71 -12.21 3.44
C ARG A 27 2.39 -11.34 2.39
N GLU A 28 2.13 -11.58 1.11
CA GLU A 28 2.62 -10.71 0.03
C GLU A 28 2.11 -9.28 0.16
N PHE A 29 0.86 -9.09 0.64
CA PHE A 29 0.33 -7.77 0.94
C PHE A 29 1.12 -7.07 2.05
N ILE A 30 1.39 -7.76 3.17
CA ILE A 30 2.19 -7.21 4.28
C ILE A 30 3.59 -6.82 3.79
N ASP A 31 4.26 -7.73 3.07
CA ASP A 31 5.63 -7.50 2.58
C ASP A 31 5.67 -6.32 1.60
N CYS A 32 4.70 -6.25 0.68
CA CYS A 32 4.57 -5.16 -0.27
C CYS A 32 4.24 -3.82 0.41
N TYR A 33 3.36 -3.82 1.41
CA TYR A 33 3.00 -2.63 2.17
C TYR A 33 4.19 -2.11 2.99
N LYS A 34 4.92 -3.00 3.68
CA LYS A 34 6.14 -2.66 4.41
C LYS A 34 7.17 -2.01 3.48
N LYS A 35 7.40 -2.61 2.31
CA LYS A 35 8.28 -2.04 1.28
C LYS A 35 7.83 -0.63 0.86
N ALA A 36 6.55 -0.46 0.53
CA ALA A 36 6.01 0.82 0.09
C ALA A 36 6.12 1.91 1.17
N VAL A 37 5.86 1.58 2.43
CA VAL A 37 6.02 2.51 3.55
C VAL A 37 7.48 2.91 3.73
N ASN A 38 8.41 1.95 3.74
CA ASN A 38 9.83 2.25 3.93
C ASN A 38 10.41 3.09 2.80
N GLU A 39 10.13 2.74 1.54
CA GLU A 39 10.53 3.57 0.40
C GLU A 39 9.92 4.98 0.50
N ARG A 40 8.67 5.09 0.99
CA ARG A 40 8.05 6.41 1.15
C ARG A 40 8.68 7.23 2.27
N ILE A 41 9.06 6.59 3.38
CA ILE A 41 9.82 7.23 4.47
C ILE A 41 11.15 7.78 3.93
N GLU A 42 11.88 6.97 3.17
CA GLU A 42 13.15 7.36 2.53
C GLU A 42 12.94 8.57 1.61
N GLU A 43 11.98 8.52 0.69
CA GLU A 43 11.65 9.64 -0.21
C GLU A 43 11.30 10.94 0.55
N ILE A 44 10.61 10.83 1.69
CA ILE A 44 10.28 11.99 2.54
C ILE A 44 11.53 12.58 3.16
N LYS A 45 12.45 11.73 3.67
CA LYS A 45 13.71 12.18 4.26
C LYS A 45 14.67 12.74 3.21
N GLU A 46 14.64 12.24 1.99
CA GLU A 46 15.40 12.81 0.88
C GLU A 46 14.91 14.21 0.51
N ASP A 47 13.59 14.42 0.43
CA ASP A 47 12.98 15.73 0.16
C ASP A 47 13.12 16.69 1.35
N LYS A 48 13.05 16.17 2.58
CA LYS A 48 13.07 16.92 3.85
C LYS A 48 13.91 16.20 4.90
N PRO A 49 15.24 16.38 4.87
CA PRO A 49 16.15 15.70 5.80
C PRO A 49 15.88 16.01 7.28
N GLU A 50 15.25 17.14 7.58
CA GLU A 50 14.87 17.58 8.92
C GLU A 50 13.54 16.99 9.41
N ALA A 51 12.86 16.17 8.60
CA ALA A 51 11.58 15.60 8.99
C ALA A 51 11.73 14.63 10.17
N GLU A 52 11.01 14.90 11.26
CA GLU A 52 10.93 14.05 12.46
C GLU A 52 9.99 12.86 12.23
N LEU A 53 10.43 11.90 11.41
CA LEU A 53 9.78 10.61 11.21
C LEU A 53 10.74 9.44 11.42
N CYS A 54 10.18 8.28 11.71
CA CYS A 54 10.88 7.02 11.89
C CYS A 54 11.79 6.70 10.69
N ASP A 55 12.88 5.98 10.90
CA ASP A 55 13.80 5.58 9.81
C ASP A 55 13.20 4.50 8.90
N GLN A 56 12.32 3.69 9.45
CA GLN A 56 11.60 2.60 8.78
C GLN A 56 10.38 2.24 9.62
N MET A 57 9.46 1.48 9.04
CA MET A 57 8.34 0.88 9.74
C MET A 57 8.81 0.19 11.03
N THR A 58 8.12 0.47 12.13
CA THR A 58 8.50 -0.06 13.44
C THR A 58 8.11 -1.53 13.56
N ALA A 59 8.86 -2.31 14.35
CA ALA A 59 8.51 -3.70 14.64
C ALA A 59 7.11 -3.86 15.28
N THR A 60 6.63 -2.84 15.99
CA THR A 60 5.27 -2.81 16.53
C THR A 60 4.23 -2.73 15.42
N GLU A 61 4.46 -1.90 14.41
CA GLU A 61 3.58 -1.79 13.25
C GLU A 61 3.59 -3.06 12.40
N GLU A 62 4.76 -3.68 12.21
CA GLU A 62 4.86 -4.97 11.51
C GLU A 62 4.03 -6.06 12.20
N ARG A 63 4.12 -6.17 13.52
CA ARG A 63 3.31 -7.14 14.29
C ARG A 63 1.81 -6.83 14.22
N LEU A 64 1.45 -5.55 14.15
CA LEU A 64 0.05 -5.14 13.96
C LEU A 64 -0.46 -5.60 12.59
N LEU A 65 0.35 -5.50 11.54
CA LEU A 65 -0.01 -6.00 10.21
C LEU A 65 -0.16 -7.53 10.22
N ASP A 66 0.75 -8.25 10.86
CA ASP A 66 0.60 -9.70 11.05
C ASP A 66 -0.73 -10.04 11.75
N ALA A 67 -1.04 -9.37 12.86
CA ALA A 67 -2.28 -9.58 13.60
C ALA A 67 -3.54 -9.21 12.78
N LEU A 68 -3.45 -8.19 11.93
CA LEU A 68 -4.57 -7.77 11.10
C LEU A 68 -4.87 -8.75 9.96
N TYR A 69 -3.84 -9.31 9.34
CA TYR A 69 -3.96 -9.99 8.06
C TYR A 69 -3.72 -11.51 8.13
N LEU A 70 -3.01 -11.99 9.15
CA LEU A 70 -2.65 -13.41 9.30
C LEU A 70 -3.43 -14.10 10.42
N ASP A 71 -3.83 -13.38 11.46
CA ASP A 71 -4.59 -13.97 12.56
C ASP A 71 -6.03 -14.32 12.16
N ALA A 72 -6.57 -15.32 12.85
CA ALA A 72 -7.94 -15.73 12.67
C ALA A 72 -8.90 -14.77 13.36
N PHE A 73 -9.95 -14.36 12.64
CA PHE A 73 -11.06 -13.57 13.14
C PHE A 73 -12.37 -14.36 13.03
N ILE A 74 -13.40 -13.94 13.76
CA ILE A 74 -14.67 -14.67 13.83
C ILE A 74 -15.67 -14.06 12.86
N ILE A 75 -16.13 -14.84 11.88
CA ILE A 75 -17.30 -14.53 11.06
C ILE A 75 -18.34 -15.64 11.27
N ASN A 76 -19.56 -15.26 11.67
CA ASN A 76 -20.68 -16.21 11.86
C ASN A 76 -20.31 -17.41 12.76
N GLY A 77 -19.53 -17.16 13.83
CA GLY A 77 -19.09 -18.18 14.77
C GLY A 77 -17.99 -19.11 14.27
N ARG A 78 -17.38 -18.83 13.11
CA ARG A 78 -16.23 -19.57 12.57
C ARG A 78 -14.98 -18.71 12.58
N TYR A 79 -13.88 -19.29 13.03
CA TYR A 79 -12.55 -18.73 12.84
C TYR A 79 -12.20 -18.78 11.36
N THR A 80 -11.87 -17.63 10.79
CA THR A 80 -11.48 -17.46 9.40
C THR A 80 -10.29 -16.51 9.31
N ASN A 81 -9.50 -16.66 8.26
CA ASN A 81 -8.38 -15.77 7.96
C ASN A 81 -8.68 -15.02 6.66
N PHE A 82 -7.91 -13.98 6.37
CA PHE A 82 -7.89 -13.41 5.03
C PHE A 82 -7.37 -14.48 4.03
N THR A 83 -8.06 -14.61 2.91
CA THR A 83 -7.66 -15.41 1.76
C THR A 83 -7.11 -14.50 0.66
N SER A 84 -6.32 -15.02 -0.28
CA SER A 84 -5.84 -14.22 -1.43
C SER A 84 -6.99 -13.60 -2.23
N ALA A 85 -8.10 -14.34 -2.38
CA ALA A 85 -9.32 -13.82 -2.99
C ALA A 85 -9.91 -12.66 -2.17
N SER A 86 -9.92 -12.71 -0.84
CA SER A 86 -10.40 -11.61 0.00
C SER A 86 -9.51 -10.37 -0.06
N MET A 87 -8.21 -10.53 -0.31
CA MET A 87 -7.28 -9.42 -0.50
C MET A 87 -7.54 -8.70 -1.83
N GLY A 88 -7.87 -9.45 -2.89
CA GLY A 88 -8.25 -8.87 -4.19
C GLY A 88 -9.69 -8.34 -4.25
N ASN A 89 -10.61 -8.90 -3.45
CA ASN A 89 -12.01 -8.50 -3.40
C ASN A 89 -12.29 -7.35 -2.42
N ALA A 90 -11.44 -7.16 -1.41
CA ALA A 90 -11.56 -6.03 -0.51
C ALA A 90 -11.22 -4.73 -1.25
N SER A 91 -11.97 -3.66 -0.96
CA SER A 91 -11.61 -2.34 -1.49
C SER A 91 -10.34 -1.84 -0.81
N ILE A 92 -9.51 -1.07 -1.52
CA ILE A 92 -8.36 -0.35 -0.93
C ILE A 92 -8.81 0.44 0.30
N GLN A 93 -10.06 0.95 0.29
CA GLN A 93 -10.64 1.70 1.42
C GLN A 93 -10.72 0.84 2.67
N SER A 94 -11.16 -0.40 2.52
CA SER A 94 -11.27 -1.33 3.62
C SER A 94 -9.91 -1.59 4.26
N HIS A 95 -8.85 -1.75 3.46
CA HIS A 95 -7.49 -1.93 3.98
C HIS A 95 -6.93 -0.67 4.64
N TYR A 96 -7.14 0.50 4.04
CA TYR A 96 -6.79 1.78 4.66
C TYR A 96 -7.47 1.96 6.02
N ASP A 97 -8.79 1.80 6.08
CA ASP A 97 -9.56 1.99 7.30
C ASP A 97 -9.15 0.97 8.38
N LEU A 98 -8.86 -0.28 7.99
CA LEU A 98 -8.38 -1.33 8.89
C LEU A 98 -7.06 -0.93 9.56
N ILE A 99 -6.05 -0.54 8.77
CA ILE A 99 -4.72 -0.16 9.27
C ILE A 99 -4.82 1.12 10.10
N LYS A 100 -5.54 2.13 9.60
CA LYS A 100 -5.80 3.38 10.30
C LYS A 100 -6.40 3.15 11.68
N ASN A 101 -7.44 2.34 11.78
CA ASN A 101 -8.17 2.12 13.03
C ASN A 101 -7.27 1.45 14.08
N GLU A 102 -6.48 0.42 13.71
CA GLU A 102 -5.59 -0.22 14.69
C GLU A 102 -4.41 0.68 15.07
N LYS A 103 -3.82 1.46 14.13
CA LYS A 103 -2.78 2.43 14.46
C LYS A 103 -3.28 3.50 15.44
N GLN A 104 -4.49 4.02 15.22
CA GLN A 104 -5.13 4.98 16.14
C GLN A 104 -5.44 4.36 17.51
N LYS A 105 -5.94 3.13 17.53
CA LYS A 105 -6.30 2.40 18.75
C LYS A 105 -5.09 2.10 19.64
N TYR A 106 -3.95 1.75 19.05
CA TYR A 106 -2.72 1.45 19.79
C TYR A 106 -1.72 2.60 19.82
N ASP A 107 -2.10 3.79 19.33
CA ASP A 107 -1.27 4.99 19.38
C ASP A 107 0.12 4.79 18.75
N ILE A 108 0.13 4.05 17.64
CA ILE A 108 1.33 3.72 16.87
C ILE A 108 1.54 4.82 15.84
N SER A 109 2.66 5.53 15.97
CA SER A 109 3.05 6.62 15.08
C SER A 109 4.48 6.43 14.60
N CYS A 110 4.70 6.69 13.31
CA CYS A 110 6.04 6.85 12.75
C CYS A 110 6.54 8.29 12.95
N TYR A 111 5.66 9.27 13.17
CA TYR A 111 6.07 10.65 13.36
C TYR A 111 6.38 10.91 14.85
N GLU A 112 7.54 11.49 15.16
CA GLU A 112 7.96 11.70 16.56
C GLU A 112 7.15 12.82 17.24
N SER A 113 6.70 13.80 16.47
CA SER A 113 5.84 14.87 16.95
C SER A 113 4.37 14.50 16.79
N ARG A 114 3.70 14.23 17.91
CA ARG A 114 2.22 14.19 17.99
C ARG A 114 1.58 15.58 17.80
N PHE A 115 2.39 16.64 17.71
CA PHE A 115 1.90 18.01 17.57
C PHE A 115 1.71 18.37 16.10
N HIS A 116 0.45 18.68 15.81
CA HIS A 116 -0.25 18.97 14.55
C HIS A 116 0.28 20.13 13.67
N LEU A 117 1.57 20.45 13.70
CA LEU A 117 2.17 21.51 12.86
C LEU A 117 2.69 20.99 11.52
N LEU A 118 2.86 19.68 11.36
CA LEU A 118 3.19 19.08 10.08
C LEU A 118 1.93 18.92 9.23
N LYS A 119 2.02 19.31 7.95
CA LYS A 119 0.98 19.05 6.94
C LYS A 119 0.77 17.54 6.65
N ARG A 120 1.58 16.65 7.25
CA ARG A 120 1.61 15.21 6.99
C ARG A 120 1.55 14.44 8.31
N THR A 121 0.83 13.33 8.30
CA THR A 121 0.48 12.48 9.43
C THR A 121 0.70 11.01 9.07
N ASP A 122 0.57 10.09 10.04
CA ASP A 122 0.52 8.65 9.75
C ASP A 122 -0.56 8.29 8.74
N LEU A 123 -1.67 9.03 8.71
CA LEU A 123 -2.74 8.78 7.75
C LEU A 123 -2.30 9.07 6.32
N ASP A 124 -1.50 10.12 6.11
CA ASP A 124 -0.93 10.43 4.80
C ASP A 124 0.10 9.36 4.41
N LEU A 125 0.87 8.84 5.36
CA LEU A 125 1.83 7.77 5.10
C LEU A 125 1.15 6.45 4.70
N ILE A 126 0.03 6.09 5.34
CA ILE A 126 -0.78 4.92 4.94
C ILE A 126 -1.36 5.14 3.53
N GLU A 127 -1.94 6.31 3.27
CA GLU A 127 -2.52 6.68 1.97
C GLU A 127 -1.48 6.56 0.86
N GLU A 128 -0.35 7.24 1.00
CA GLU A 128 0.70 7.27 -0.02
C GLU A 128 1.36 5.90 -0.23
N ALA A 129 1.51 5.08 0.82
CA ALA A 129 2.00 3.71 0.68
C ALA A 129 1.03 2.86 -0.15
N LEU A 130 -0.27 2.95 0.09
CA LEU A 130 -1.28 2.25 -0.72
C LEU A 130 -1.36 2.81 -2.15
N GLU A 131 -1.23 4.13 -2.33
CA GLU A 131 -1.13 4.74 -3.66
C GLU A 131 0.06 4.19 -4.45
N LYS A 132 1.20 4.02 -3.78
CA LYS A 132 2.42 3.46 -4.36
C LYS A 132 2.26 1.98 -4.68
N MET A 133 1.70 1.18 -3.76
CA MET A 133 1.43 -0.25 -3.97
C MET A 133 0.54 -0.50 -5.18
N PHE A 134 -0.50 0.31 -5.34
CA PHE A 134 -1.51 0.12 -6.38
C PHE A 134 -1.35 1.05 -7.58
N ASN A 135 -0.22 1.78 -7.64
CA ASN A 135 0.13 2.73 -8.70
C ASN A 135 -1.03 3.65 -9.10
N MET A 136 -1.74 4.18 -8.11
CA MET A 136 -2.92 5.02 -8.33
C MET A 136 -3.03 6.11 -7.28
N LYS A 137 -3.50 7.29 -7.71
CA LYS A 137 -3.88 8.35 -6.79
C LYS A 137 -5.25 8.08 -6.22
N LEU A 138 -5.31 7.90 -4.93
CA LEU A 138 -6.49 7.54 -4.17
C LEU A 138 -7.20 8.79 -3.63
N GLY A 139 -6.46 9.88 -3.37
CA GLY A 139 -7.02 11.20 -3.06
C GLY A 139 -8.08 11.14 -1.95
N PHE A 140 -7.71 10.61 -0.78
CA PHE A 140 -8.65 10.07 0.21
C PHE A 140 -9.60 11.12 0.84
N LYS A 141 -9.43 12.42 0.56
CA LYS A 141 -10.41 13.48 0.85
C LYS A 141 -11.67 13.47 -0.03
N GLY A 142 -11.77 12.57 -1.01
CA GLY A 142 -12.94 12.43 -1.89
C GLY A 142 -12.92 11.15 -2.71
N TRP A 143 -13.19 10.02 -2.07
CA TRP A 143 -13.14 8.70 -2.71
C TRP A 143 -14.09 8.56 -3.90
N SER A 144 -13.53 8.23 -5.06
CA SER A 144 -14.30 7.72 -6.19
C SER A 144 -14.40 6.19 -6.07
N LYS A 145 -15.62 5.64 -6.06
CA LYS A 145 -15.93 4.19 -6.03
C LYS A 145 -15.48 3.41 -7.28
N LYS A 146 -14.49 3.92 -8.03
CA LYS A 146 -14.18 3.49 -9.39
C LYS A 146 -12.87 2.71 -9.53
N VAL A 147 -12.26 2.27 -8.43
CA VAL A 147 -11.16 1.30 -8.53
C VAL A 147 -11.78 -0.06 -8.81
N LYS A 148 -11.89 -0.41 -10.09
CA LYS A 148 -12.43 -1.71 -10.53
C LYS A 148 -11.37 -2.80 -10.53
N ASP A 149 -10.11 -2.43 -10.74
CA ASP A 149 -8.98 -3.34 -10.85
C ASP A 149 -7.77 -2.74 -10.10
N LEU A 150 -7.11 -3.54 -9.27
CA LEU A 150 -5.87 -3.17 -8.57
C LEU A 150 -4.67 -3.46 -9.47
N ASP A 151 -3.81 -2.46 -9.69
CA ASP A 151 -2.50 -2.68 -10.30
C ASP A 151 -1.56 -3.26 -9.23
N LEU A 152 -1.20 -4.53 -9.36
CA LEU A 152 -0.34 -5.23 -8.41
C LEU A 152 1.09 -5.38 -8.93
N SER A 153 1.45 -4.68 -10.00
CA SER A 153 2.79 -4.76 -10.60
C SER A 153 3.90 -4.36 -9.64
N TYR A 154 3.64 -3.41 -8.73
CA TYR A 154 4.62 -2.99 -7.71
C TYR A 154 4.92 -4.09 -6.68
N CYS A 155 3.95 -4.96 -6.40
CA CYS A 155 4.05 -6.03 -5.42
C CYS A 155 4.66 -7.33 -5.98
N LYS A 156 4.95 -7.40 -7.28
CA LYS A 156 5.43 -8.60 -7.99
C LYS A 156 6.86 -8.46 -8.48
#